data_AF-A0A619I2Q9-F1
#
_entry.id   AF-A0A619I2Q9-F1
#
_cell.length_a   1.000
_cell.length_b   1.000
_cell.length_c   1.000
_cell.angle_alpha   90.00
_cell.angle_beta   90.00
_cell.angle_gamma   90.00
#
_symmetry.space_group_name_H-M   'P 1'
#
loop_
_entity.id
_entity.type
_entity.pdbx_description
1 polymer ?
#
loop_
_entity_poly.entity_id
_entity_poly.type
_entity_poly.pdbx_seq_one_letter_code
_entity_poly.pdbx_strand_id
1 'polypeptide(L)'
;MNLWTGGITFPLLCLCLFLQKRQVNTFLKEHDAPPLPDRLSDCVSLVFLPLGMFLVSRENLPALFMFSALLPLLWLDCHRHWLPLRFTNVFWCTGLLTQLLADTPLLSVLPALVNSILMFCLMWSVWWGLKRHHQREVLGLGDVHLIAGLFAWLTPAGALYTCGLSFLLMFVAIVISRKPQPLAPFMCLSLLAGLFTVEFTQL
;
A
#
# COMPACT_ATOMS: atom_id res chain seq x y z
N MET A 1 10.18 -8.30 24.10
CA MET A 1 9.46 -7.01 24.00
C MET A 1 9.23 -6.50 25.41
N ASN A 2 9.78 -5.34 25.78
CA ASN A 2 9.57 -4.77 27.11
C ASN A 2 8.10 -4.37 27.28
N LEU A 3 7.53 -4.57 28.47
CA LEU A 3 6.14 -4.18 28.78
C LEU A 3 5.89 -2.68 28.45
N TRP A 4 6.92 -1.86 28.64
CA TRP A 4 6.95 -0.44 28.32
C TRP A 4 6.89 -0.13 26.82
N THR A 5 7.58 -0.91 25.98
CA THR A 5 7.51 -0.68 24.53
C THR A 5 6.14 -1.05 23.99
N GLY A 6 5.57 -2.17 24.44
CA GLY A 6 4.19 -2.54 24.08
C GLY A 6 3.14 -1.53 24.56
N GLY A 7 3.31 -0.98 25.77
CA GLY A 7 2.41 0.01 26.35
C GLY A 7 2.40 1.36 25.62
N ILE A 8 3.50 1.74 24.95
CA ILE A 8 3.59 2.99 24.17
C ILE A 8 3.24 2.74 22.69
N THR A 9 3.59 1.59 22.13
CA THR A 9 3.35 1.30 20.71
C THR A 9 1.87 1.15 20.40
N PHE A 10 1.12 0.48 21.27
CA PHE A 10 -0.32 0.30 21.09
C PHE A 10 -1.09 1.64 20.98
N PRO A 11 -0.97 2.60 21.92
CA PRO A 11 -1.65 3.88 21.79
C PRO A 11 -1.15 4.71 20.60
N LEU A 12 0.12 4.59 20.21
CA LEU A 12 0.62 5.23 18.99
C LEU A 12 -0.02 4.66 17.73
N LEU A 13 -0.19 3.34 17.63
CA LEU A 13 -0.89 2.69 16.51
C LEU A 13 -2.36 3.12 16.46
N CYS A 14 -3.03 3.17 17.61
CA CYS A 14 -4.41 3.69 17.72
C CYS A 14 -4.51 5.16 17.28
N LEU A 15 -3.56 6.00 17.70
CA LEU A 15 -3.49 7.40 17.28
C LEU A 15 -3.27 7.52 15.78
N CYS A 16 -2.38 6.70 15.20
CA CYS A 16 -2.14 6.64 13.76
C CYS A 16 -3.43 6.30 12.99
N LEU A 17 -4.13 5.24 13.40
CA LEU A 17 -5.42 4.86 12.82
C LEU A 17 -6.46 5.98 12.91
N PHE A 18 -6.54 6.64 14.07
CA PHE A 18 -7.47 7.75 14.28
C PHE A 18 -7.18 8.94 13.34
N LEU A 19 -5.90 9.33 13.23
CA LEU A 19 -5.48 10.43 12.36
C LEU A 19 -5.72 10.10 10.89
N GLN A 20 -5.40 8.88 10.46
CA GLN A 20 -5.62 8.43 9.09
C GLN A 20 -7.11 8.34 8.74
N LYS A 21 -7.95 7.81 9.66
CA LYS A 21 -9.40 7.78 9.48
C LYS A 21 -9.95 9.19 9.30
N ARG A 22 -9.44 10.15 10.10
CA ARG A 22 -9.84 11.56 9.99
C ARG A 22 -9.42 12.18 8.65
N GLN A 23 -8.22 11.90 8.16
CA GLN A 23 -7.74 12.36 6.86
C GLN A 23 -8.61 11.82 5.72
N VAL A 24 -8.88 10.51 5.71
CA VAL A 24 -9.74 9.87 4.70
C VAL A 24 -11.15 10.43 4.72
N ASN A 25 -11.75 10.57 5.91
CA ASN A 25 -13.09 11.14 6.02
C ASN A 25 -13.16 12.62 5.59
N THR A 26 -12.09 13.39 5.80
CA THR A 26 -12.02 14.78 5.32
C THR A 26 -11.94 14.81 3.79
N PHE A 27 -11.12 13.94 3.20
CA PHE A 27 -11.01 13.80 1.75
C PHE A 27 -12.33 13.35 1.10
N LEU A 28 -13.05 12.41 1.72
CA LEU A 28 -14.37 11.97 1.24
C LEU A 28 -15.39 13.11 1.28
N LYS A 29 -15.38 13.92 2.34
CA LYS A 29 -16.24 15.11 2.46
C LYS A 29 -15.92 16.17 1.40
N GLU A 30 -14.64 16.39 1.07
CA GLU A 30 -14.23 17.32 0.00
C GLU A 30 -14.76 16.92 -1.39
N HIS A 31 -15.06 15.63 -1.59
CA HIS A 31 -15.53 15.08 -2.87
C HIS A 31 -17.00 14.64 -2.83
N ASP A 32 -17.78 15.17 -1.88
CA ASP A 32 -19.21 14.86 -1.69
C ASP A 32 -19.52 13.35 -1.61
N ALA A 33 -18.56 12.56 -1.14
CA ALA A 33 -18.70 11.12 -0.98
C ALA A 33 -19.20 10.78 0.43
N PRO A 34 -19.96 9.67 0.59
CA PRO A 34 -20.39 9.22 1.91
C PRO A 34 -19.17 8.93 2.80
N PRO A 35 -19.30 9.15 4.13
CA PRO A 35 -18.22 8.87 5.06
C PRO A 35 -17.89 7.38 5.08
N LEU A 36 -16.65 7.05 5.45
CA LEU A 36 -16.18 5.68 5.54
C LEU A 36 -17.07 4.89 6.52
N PRO A 37 -17.60 3.72 6.14
CA PRO A 37 -18.43 2.92 7.02
C PRO A 37 -17.61 2.41 8.21
N ASP A 38 -18.15 2.55 9.43
CA ASP A 38 -17.44 2.16 10.65
C ASP A 38 -17.04 0.69 10.66
N ARG A 39 -17.89 -0.20 10.13
CA ARG A 39 -17.55 -1.63 9.99
C ARG A 39 -16.27 -1.89 9.19
N LEU A 40 -16.04 -1.14 8.10
CA LEU A 40 -14.83 -1.30 7.29
C LEU A 40 -13.61 -0.77 8.05
N SER A 41 -13.77 0.39 8.69
CA SER A 41 -12.74 0.97 9.57
C SER A 41 -12.35 0.00 10.67
N ASP A 42 -13.33 -0.60 11.34
CA ASP A 42 -13.12 -1.51 12.48
C ASP A 42 -12.46 -2.81 12.04
N CYS A 43 -12.93 -3.43 10.95
CA CYS A 43 -12.31 -4.64 10.40
C CYS A 43 -10.83 -4.43 10.03
N VAL A 44 -10.51 -3.32 9.33
CA VAL A 44 -9.12 -3.01 8.98
C VAL A 44 -8.29 -2.70 10.23
N SER A 45 -8.85 -1.98 11.20
CA SER A 45 -8.18 -1.68 12.47
C SER A 45 -7.88 -2.93 13.28
N LEU A 46 -8.81 -3.89 13.32
CA LEU A 46 -8.65 -5.18 14.00
C LEU A 46 -7.53 -6.03 13.39
N VAL A 47 -7.26 -5.89 12.09
CA VAL A 47 -6.14 -6.58 11.42
C VAL A 47 -4.84 -5.78 11.57
N PHE A 48 -4.90 -4.46 11.47
CA PHE A 48 -3.71 -3.61 11.51
C PHE A 48 -3.06 -3.52 12.89
N LEU A 49 -3.85 -3.47 13.97
CA LEU A 49 -3.31 -3.41 15.33
C LEU A 49 -2.41 -4.62 15.69
N PRO A 50 -2.85 -5.88 15.54
CA PRO A 50 -2.00 -7.03 15.82
C PRO A 50 -0.82 -7.11 14.85
N LEU A 51 -1.03 -6.76 13.56
CA LEU A 51 0.05 -6.70 12.59
C LEU A 51 1.12 -5.67 13.00
N GLY A 52 0.72 -4.46 13.37
CA GLY A 52 1.62 -3.40 13.80
C GLY A 52 2.40 -3.79 15.05
N MET A 53 1.73 -4.41 16.02
CA MET A 53 2.40 -4.95 17.21
C MET A 53 3.40 -6.07 16.86
N PHE A 54 3.05 -6.95 15.92
CA PHE A 54 3.96 -7.98 15.42
C PHE A 54 5.19 -7.38 14.71
N LEU A 55 5.00 -6.37 13.86
CA LEU A 55 6.10 -5.71 13.14
C LEU A 55 7.06 -4.98 14.08
N VAL A 56 6.51 -4.29 15.09
CA VAL A 56 7.31 -3.69 16.16
C VAL A 56 8.08 -4.76 16.93
N SER A 57 7.46 -5.91 17.23
CA SER A 57 8.14 -7.01 17.92
C SER A 57 9.33 -7.59 17.14
N ARG A 58 9.31 -7.44 15.82
CA ARG A 58 10.36 -7.87 14.88
C ARG A 58 11.33 -6.73 14.51
N GLU A 59 11.18 -5.56 15.14
CA GLU A 59 11.96 -4.35 14.87
C GLU A 59 11.92 -3.91 13.39
N ASN A 60 10.89 -4.33 12.64
CA ASN A 60 10.74 -4.04 11.22
C ASN A 60 9.93 -2.75 11.01
N LEU A 61 10.56 -1.62 11.34
CA LEU A 61 9.98 -0.29 11.16
C LEU A 61 9.65 0.06 9.70
N PRO A 62 10.46 -0.30 8.68
CA PRO A 62 10.11 -0.03 7.28
C PRO A 62 8.80 -0.66 6.85
N ALA A 63 8.57 -1.93 7.22
CA ALA A 63 7.30 -2.60 6.95
C ALA A 63 6.13 -1.93 7.68
N LEU A 64 6.33 -1.51 8.93
CA LEU A 64 5.30 -0.78 9.68
C LEU A 64 4.91 0.53 8.99
N PHE A 65 5.89 1.30 8.52
CA PHE A 65 5.64 2.53 7.77
C PHE A 65 4.93 2.24 6.45
N MET A 66 5.35 1.21 5.71
CA MET A 66 4.69 0.79 4.46
C MET A 66 3.21 0.47 4.69
N PHE A 67 2.88 -0.41 5.65
CA PHE A 67 1.49 -0.76 5.95
C PHE A 67 0.68 0.43 6.46
N SER A 68 1.28 1.32 7.24
CA SER A 68 0.62 2.55 7.67
C SER A 68 0.30 3.47 6.48
N ALA A 69 1.23 3.63 5.53
CA ALA A 69 1.01 4.48 4.36
C ALA A 69 0.01 3.86 3.36
N LEU A 70 -0.11 2.52 3.35
CA LEU A 70 -1.06 1.78 2.51
C LEU A 70 -2.49 1.81 3.07
N LEU A 71 -2.66 2.13 4.34
CA LEU A 71 -3.95 2.02 5.05
C LEU A 71 -5.04 2.97 4.53
N PRO A 72 -4.75 4.27 4.26
CA PRO A 72 -5.71 5.17 3.59
C PRO A 72 -6.10 4.69 2.19
N LEU A 73 -5.14 4.14 1.44
CA LEU A 73 -5.36 3.62 0.09
C LEU A 73 -6.28 2.39 0.12
N LEU A 74 -6.06 1.48 1.07
CA LEU A 74 -6.91 0.33 1.29
C LEU A 74 -8.37 0.72 1.60
N TRP A 75 -8.58 1.69 2.49
CA TRP A 75 -9.93 2.15 2.84
C TRP A 75 -10.66 2.77 1.66
N LEU A 76 -9.99 3.63 0.90
CA LEU A 76 -10.57 4.31 -0.25
C LEU A 76 -10.88 3.34 -1.40
N ASP A 77 -9.97 2.38 -1.65
CA ASP A 77 -10.13 1.38 -2.68
C ASP A 77 -11.25 0.37 -2.34
N CYS A 78 -11.31 -0.12 -1.10
CA CYS A 78 -12.41 -0.97 -0.65
C CYS A 78 -13.77 -0.27 -0.66
N HIS A 79 -13.83 1.03 -0.36
CA HIS A 79 -15.10 1.74 -0.29
C HIS A 79 -15.64 2.17 -1.65
N ARG A 80 -14.78 2.72 -2.52
CA ARG A 80 -15.20 3.36 -3.78
C ARG A 80 -14.43 2.91 -5.02
N HIS A 81 -13.50 1.95 -4.89
CA HIS A 81 -12.56 1.58 -5.97
C HIS A 81 -11.82 2.81 -6.49
N TRP A 82 -11.50 3.74 -5.57
CA TRP A 82 -10.92 5.02 -5.90
C TRP A 82 -9.57 5.15 -5.23
N LEU A 83 -8.53 5.24 -6.06
CA LEU A 83 -7.16 5.52 -5.64
C LEU A 83 -6.77 6.95 -6.04
N PRO A 84 -7.00 7.93 -5.16
CA PRO A 84 -6.59 9.32 -5.40
C PRO A 84 -5.07 9.48 -5.44
N LEU A 85 -4.61 10.22 -6.46
CA LEU A 85 -3.18 10.47 -6.71
C LEU A 85 -2.46 11.13 -5.52
N ARG A 86 -3.18 11.92 -4.71
CA ARG A 86 -2.61 12.55 -3.51
C ARG A 86 -2.05 11.50 -2.54
N PHE A 87 -2.78 10.40 -2.32
CA PHE A 87 -2.36 9.37 -1.38
C PHE A 87 -1.32 8.42 -1.98
N THR A 88 -1.40 8.10 -3.28
CA THR A 88 -0.38 7.27 -3.95
C THR A 88 0.96 8.00 -4.04
N ASN A 89 0.96 9.32 -4.25
CA ASN A 89 2.18 10.12 -4.29
C ASN A 89 2.82 10.24 -2.91
N VAL A 90 2.00 10.40 -1.85
CA VAL A 90 2.50 10.36 -0.47
C VAL A 90 3.10 8.98 -0.19
N PHE A 91 2.46 7.89 -0.58
CA PHE A 91 2.97 6.53 -0.44
C PHE A 91 4.32 6.33 -1.14
N TRP A 92 4.48 6.86 -2.36
CA TRP A 92 5.76 6.82 -3.07
C TRP A 92 6.84 7.65 -2.36
N CYS A 93 6.50 8.88 -1.95
CA CYS A 93 7.41 9.79 -1.27
C CYS A 93 7.90 9.23 0.08
N THR A 94 7.00 8.64 0.88
CA THR A 94 7.36 8.03 2.16
C THR A 94 8.24 6.80 1.96
N GLY A 95 8.03 6.01 0.90
CA GLY A 95 8.93 4.90 0.55
C GLY A 95 10.35 5.38 0.28
N LEU A 96 10.52 6.40 -0.56
CA LEU A 96 11.82 7.02 -0.81
C LEU A 96 12.45 7.61 0.46
N LEU A 97 11.64 8.23 1.34
CA LEU A 97 12.12 8.75 2.61
C LEU A 97 12.61 7.63 3.52
N THR A 98 11.94 6.48 3.56
CA THR A 98 12.40 5.33 4.37
C THR A 98 13.72 4.74 3.85
N GLN A 99 13.97 4.78 2.54
CA GLN A 99 15.28 4.39 1.99
C GLN A 99 16.41 5.35 2.42
N LEU A 100 16.08 6.61 2.73
CA LEU A 100 17.03 7.58 3.26
C LEU A 100 17.40 7.31 4.73
N LEU A 101 16.56 6.56 5.46
CA LEU A 101 16.83 6.14 6.83
C LEU A 101 17.69 4.87 6.91
N ALA A 102 18.03 4.25 5.77
CA ALA A 102 18.92 3.10 5.72
C ALA A 102 20.37 3.50 6.05
N ASP A 103 21.15 2.56 6.59
CA ASP A 103 22.55 2.78 6.98
C ASP A 103 23.45 3.27 5.83
N THR A 104 23.07 3.00 4.58
CA THR A 104 23.75 3.47 3.37
C THR A 104 22.79 4.20 2.40
N PRO A 105 22.40 5.45 2.72
CA PRO A 105 21.28 6.12 2.06
C PRO A 105 21.50 6.35 0.55
N LEU A 106 22.73 6.67 0.15
CA LEU A 106 23.07 6.89 -1.27
C LEU A 106 23.04 5.59 -2.10
N LEU A 107 23.37 4.45 -1.48
CA LEU A 107 23.39 3.15 -2.15
C LEU A 107 21.97 2.57 -2.28
N SER A 108 21.05 2.94 -1.38
CA SER A 108 19.67 2.43 -1.36
C SER A 108 18.66 3.32 -2.11
N VAL A 109 18.78 4.65 -2.01
CA VAL A 109 17.79 5.58 -2.59
C VAL A 109 17.87 5.63 -4.12
N LEU A 110 19.09 5.66 -4.68
CA LEU A 110 19.31 5.80 -6.12
C LEU A 110 18.72 4.61 -6.92
N PRO A 111 18.97 3.33 -6.56
CA PRO A 111 18.31 2.21 -7.22
C PRO A 111 16.81 2.17 -6.96
N ALA A 112 16.32 2.50 -5.75
CA ALA A 112 14.88 2.56 -5.49
C ALA A 112 14.16 3.60 -6.37
N LEU A 113 14.77 4.77 -6.56
CA LEU A 113 14.26 5.84 -7.41
C LEU A 113 14.30 5.44 -8.88
N VAL A 114 15.41 4.86 -9.36
CA VAL A 114 15.53 4.37 -10.75
C VAL A 114 14.49 3.26 -11.01
N ASN A 115 14.36 2.29 -10.11
CA ASN A 115 13.40 1.20 -10.25
C ASN A 115 11.96 1.70 -10.28
N SER A 116 11.63 2.65 -9.39
CA SER A 116 10.28 3.23 -9.33
C SER A 116 9.96 4.05 -10.57
N ILE A 117 10.89 4.89 -11.07
CA ILE A 117 10.70 5.66 -12.30
C ILE A 117 10.60 4.73 -13.51
N LEU A 118 11.44 3.70 -13.59
CA LEU A 118 11.42 2.74 -14.68
C LEU A 118 10.07 2.00 -14.71
N MET A 119 9.58 1.57 -13.54
CA MET A 119 8.27 0.94 -13.43
C MET A 119 7.12 1.91 -13.76
N PHE A 120 7.25 3.18 -13.36
CA PHE A 120 6.30 4.22 -13.74
C PHE A 120 6.24 4.38 -15.27
N CYS A 121 7.38 4.48 -15.94
CA CYS A 121 7.46 4.56 -17.40
C CYS A 121 6.87 3.32 -18.10
N LEU A 122 7.14 2.12 -17.58
CA LEU A 122 6.58 0.87 -18.10
C LEU A 122 5.06 0.84 -17.96
N MET A 123 4.54 1.10 -16.76
CA MET A 123 3.10 1.07 -16.50
C MET A 123 2.36 2.21 -17.20
N TRP A 124 3.00 3.38 -17.35
CA TRP A 124 2.48 4.47 -18.17
C TRP A 124 2.35 4.08 -19.63
N SER A 125 3.35 3.38 -20.18
CA SER A 125 3.32 2.87 -21.55
C SER A 125 2.19 1.86 -21.75
N VAL A 126 1.98 0.96 -20.79
CA VAL A 126 0.86 0.00 -20.78
C VAL A 126 -0.48 0.72 -20.71
N TRP A 127 -0.62 1.69 -19.79
CA TRP A 127 -1.84 2.50 -19.66
C TRP A 127 -2.16 3.26 -20.95
N TRP A 128 -1.15 3.88 -21.57
CA TRP A 128 -1.31 4.56 -22.85
C TRP A 128 -1.72 3.62 -23.98
N GLY A 129 -1.11 2.43 -24.05
CA GLY A 129 -1.46 1.39 -25.02
C GLY A 129 -2.90 0.90 -24.86
N LEU A 130 -3.31 0.61 -23.62
CA LEU A 130 -4.67 0.17 -23.30
C LEU A 130 -5.71 1.26 -23.59
N LYS A 131 -5.40 2.52 -23.23
CA LYS A 131 -6.27 3.67 -23.51
C LYS A 131 -6.47 3.85 -25.02
N ARG A 132 -5.41 3.72 -25.80
CA ARG A 132 -5.47 3.83 -27.27
C ARG A 132 -6.29 2.69 -27.89
N HIS A 133 -6.16 1.47 -27.37
CA HIS A 133 -6.82 0.28 -27.89
C HIS A 133 -8.30 0.19 -27.52
N HIS A 134 -8.65 0.48 -26.25
CA HIS A 134 -10.01 0.29 -25.74
C HIS A 134 -10.89 1.55 -25.71
N GLN A 135 -10.32 2.74 -25.99
CA GLN A 135 -11.02 4.05 -25.96
C GLN A 135 -11.77 4.32 -24.63
N ARG A 136 -11.44 3.57 -23.58
CA ARG A 136 -12.00 3.63 -22.23
C ARG A 136 -10.88 3.42 -21.22
N GLU A 137 -11.04 4.01 -20.04
CA GLU A 137 -10.13 3.78 -18.91
C GLU A 137 -10.39 2.39 -18.34
N VAL A 138 -9.67 1.39 -18.87
CA VAL A 138 -9.73 0.00 -18.39
C VAL A 138 -8.90 -0.18 -17.12
N LEU A 139 -7.86 0.64 -16.94
CA LEU A 139 -6.92 0.58 -15.83
C LEU A 139 -6.82 1.94 -15.15
N GLY A 140 -7.00 1.98 -13.83
CA GLY A 140 -7.00 3.21 -13.06
C GLY A 140 -5.61 3.83 -13.03
N LEU A 141 -5.51 5.13 -13.26
CA LEU A 141 -4.26 5.89 -13.08
C LEU A 141 -3.69 5.72 -11.66
N GLY A 142 -4.55 5.56 -10.66
CA GLY A 142 -4.15 5.29 -9.29
C GLY A 142 -3.44 3.94 -9.11
N ASP A 143 -3.87 2.89 -9.82
CA ASP A 143 -3.23 1.56 -9.77
C ASP A 143 -1.79 1.63 -10.30
N VAL A 144 -1.56 2.39 -11.37
CA VAL A 144 -0.22 2.62 -11.95
C VAL A 144 0.71 3.25 -10.92
N HIS A 145 0.24 4.28 -10.22
CA HIS A 145 1.04 4.99 -9.21
C HIS A 145 1.24 4.13 -7.95
N LEU A 146 0.25 3.31 -7.59
CA LEU A 146 0.36 2.38 -6.46
C LEU A 146 1.44 1.33 -6.72
N ILE A 147 1.44 0.72 -7.92
CA ILE A 147 2.45 -0.26 -8.33
C ILE A 147 3.83 0.41 -8.40
N ALA A 148 3.95 1.57 -9.03
CA ALA A 148 5.22 2.30 -9.08
C ALA A 148 5.72 2.70 -7.68
N GLY A 149 4.79 3.08 -6.79
CA GLY A 149 5.05 3.35 -5.38
C GLY A 149 5.64 2.15 -4.66
N LEU A 150 5.12 0.94 -4.91
CA LEU A 150 5.58 -0.30 -4.27
C LEU A 150 7.07 -0.59 -4.55
N PHE A 151 7.55 -0.25 -5.74
CA PHE A 151 8.96 -0.40 -6.12
C PHE A 151 9.90 0.58 -5.39
N ALA A 152 9.38 1.61 -4.73
CA ALA A 152 10.17 2.45 -3.83
C ALA A 152 10.36 1.81 -2.45
N TRP A 153 9.45 0.93 -2.03
CA TRP A 153 9.49 0.25 -0.74
C TRP A 153 10.25 -1.07 -0.79
N LEU A 154 10.13 -1.81 -1.88
CA LEU A 154 10.62 -3.19 -2.00
C LEU A 154 11.69 -3.32 -3.07
N THR A 155 12.48 -4.39 -2.95
CA THR A 155 13.33 -4.83 -4.05
C THR A 155 12.48 -5.15 -5.28
N PRO A 156 13.01 -4.98 -6.51
CA PRO A 156 12.24 -5.25 -7.72
C PRO A 156 11.63 -6.66 -7.75
N ALA A 157 12.36 -7.66 -7.26
CA ALA A 157 11.87 -9.02 -7.15
C ALA A 157 10.69 -9.12 -6.17
N GLY A 158 10.80 -8.54 -4.97
CA GLY A 158 9.72 -8.52 -3.99
C GLY A 158 8.47 -7.80 -4.50
N ALA A 159 8.65 -6.67 -5.18
CA ALA A 159 7.57 -5.92 -5.80
C ALA A 159 6.89 -6.70 -6.94
N LEU A 160 7.66 -7.40 -7.77
CA LEU A 160 7.12 -8.26 -8.83
C LEU A 160 6.34 -9.45 -8.27
N TYR A 161 6.85 -10.13 -7.23
CA TYR A 161 6.16 -11.25 -6.60
C TYR A 161 4.84 -10.81 -5.96
N THR A 162 4.85 -9.69 -5.24
CA THR A 162 3.65 -9.14 -4.59
C THR A 162 2.64 -8.67 -5.63
N CYS A 163 3.04 -7.96 -6.69
CA CYS A 163 2.15 -7.63 -7.81
C CYS A 163 1.58 -8.87 -8.48
N GLY A 164 2.40 -9.86 -8.82
CA GLY A 164 1.97 -11.10 -9.46
C GLY A 164 0.96 -11.88 -8.61
N LEU A 165 1.26 -12.04 -7.32
CA LEU A 165 0.35 -12.70 -6.38
C LEU A 165 -0.96 -11.92 -6.21
N SER A 166 -0.90 -10.59 -6.17
CA SER A 166 -2.08 -9.73 -6.11
C SER A 166 -2.98 -9.91 -7.32
N PHE A 167 -2.41 -9.91 -8.53
CA PHE A 167 -3.16 -10.14 -9.76
C PHE A 167 -3.76 -11.55 -9.80
N LEU A 168 -3.06 -12.56 -9.31
CA LEU A 168 -3.58 -13.93 -9.23
C LEU A 168 -4.77 -14.01 -8.26
N LEU A 169 -4.63 -13.47 -7.05
CA LEU A 169 -5.71 -13.44 -6.06
C LEU A 169 -6.92 -12.65 -6.58
N MET A 170 -6.67 -11.51 -7.22
CA MET A 170 -7.71 -10.69 -7.84
C MET A 170 -8.40 -11.46 -8.98
N PHE A 171 -7.66 -12.19 -9.82
CA PHE A 171 -8.21 -13.01 -10.89
C PHE A 171 -9.14 -14.10 -10.33
N VAL A 172 -8.73 -14.82 -9.29
CA VAL A 172 -9.56 -15.81 -8.60
C VAL A 172 -10.83 -15.14 -8.04
N ALA A 173 -10.70 -13.99 -7.39
CA ALA A 173 -11.83 -13.26 -6.84
C ALA A 173 -12.82 -12.77 -7.91
N ILE A 174 -12.32 -12.33 -9.08
CA ILE A 174 -13.14 -11.94 -10.24
C ILE A 174 -13.87 -13.15 -10.81
N VAL A 175 -13.20 -14.31 -10.92
CA VAL A 175 -13.82 -15.55 -11.43
C VAL A 175 -14.98 -15.99 -10.52
N ILE A 176 -14.79 -15.90 -9.20
CA ILE A 176 -15.80 -16.26 -8.20
C ILE A 176 -16.93 -15.23 -8.16
N SER A 177 -16.59 -13.94 -8.03
CA SER A 177 -17.55 -12.87 -7.72
C SER A 177 -18.18 -12.22 -8.95
N ARG A 178 -17.61 -12.45 -10.15
CA ARG A 178 -18.04 -11.88 -11.45
C ARG A 178 -18.19 -10.34 -11.46
N LYS A 179 -17.51 -9.65 -10.54
CA LYS A 179 -17.54 -8.19 -10.38
C LYS A 179 -16.12 -7.64 -10.46
N PRO A 180 -15.94 -6.40 -10.93
CA PRO A 180 -14.65 -5.72 -10.82
C PRO A 180 -14.24 -5.66 -9.35
N GLN A 181 -12.96 -5.91 -9.09
CA GLN A 181 -12.41 -5.98 -7.74
C GLN A 181 -11.32 -4.92 -7.55
N PRO A 182 -11.19 -4.33 -6.34
CA PRO A 182 -10.16 -3.33 -6.04
C PRO A 182 -8.79 -3.98 -5.84
N LEU A 183 -7.71 -3.35 -6.30
CA LEU A 183 -6.35 -3.92 -6.31
C LEU A 183 -5.65 -3.85 -4.94
N ALA A 184 -5.77 -2.71 -4.24
CA ALA A 184 -5.08 -2.45 -2.97
C ALA A 184 -5.32 -3.53 -1.88
N PRO A 185 -6.54 -4.07 -1.68
CA PRO A 185 -6.74 -5.15 -0.71
C PRO A 185 -5.99 -6.44 -1.04
N PHE A 186 -5.92 -6.83 -2.31
CA PHE A 186 -5.12 -8.00 -2.70
C PHE A 186 -3.63 -7.73 -2.58
N MET A 187 -3.19 -6.49 -2.83
CA MET A 187 -1.81 -6.08 -2.54
C MET A 187 -1.46 -6.20 -1.06
N CYS A 188 -2.33 -5.72 -0.16
CA CYS A 188 -2.13 -5.89 1.28
C CYS A 188 -2.04 -7.37 1.69
N LEU A 189 -2.92 -8.22 1.14
CA LEU A 189 -2.89 -9.65 1.40
C LEU A 189 -1.62 -10.34 0.87
N SER A 190 -1.17 -9.96 -0.33
CA SER A 190 0.07 -10.47 -0.90
C SER A 190 1.29 -10.07 -0.07
N LEU A 191 1.31 -8.84 0.44
CA LEU A 191 2.38 -8.33 1.32
C LEU A 191 2.38 -9.05 2.67
N LEU A 192 1.20 -9.28 3.25
CA LEU A 192 1.07 -10.11 4.44
C LEU A 192 1.61 -11.52 4.21
N ALA A 193 1.22 -12.17 3.11
CA ALA A 193 1.74 -13.50 2.75
C ALA A 193 3.26 -13.49 2.54
N GLY A 194 3.78 -12.44 1.91
CA GLY A 194 5.21 -12.24 1.73
C GLY A 194 5.95 -12.12 3.06
N LEU A 195 5.37 -11.41 4.04
CA LEU A 195 5.96 -11.21 5.36
C LEU A 195 6.14 -12.50 6.16
N PHE A 196 5.35 -13.53 5.85
CA PHE A 196 5.45 -14.87 6.44
C PHE A 196 6.30 -15.86 5.63
N THR A 197 6.55 -15.58 4.35
CA THR A 197 7.23 -16.52 3.43
C THR A 197 8.65 -16.09 3.05
N VAL A 198 8.98 -14.79 3.15
CA VAL A 198 10.26 -14.21 2.72
C VAL A 198 10.87 -13.41 3.86
N GLU A 199 12.17 -13.56 4.10
CA GLU A 199 12.97 -12.59 4.86
C GLU A 199 12.85 -11.23 4.16
N PHE A 200 11.92 -10.37 4.61
CA PHE A 200 11.70 -9.02 4.08
C PHE A 200 12.84 -8.04 4.38
N THR A 201 14.04 -8.55 4.66
CA THR A 201 15.19 -7.82 5.15
C THR A 201 16.46 -8.50 4.64
N GLN A 202 16.85 -8.19 3.40
CA GLN A 202 18.26 -7.97 3.09
C GLN A 202 18.36 -6.67 2.30
N LEU A 203 18.41 -5.58 3.06
CA LEU A 203 19.45 -4.58 2.85
C LEU A 203 20.65 -5.02 3.70
#